data_AF-A0A109FZW1-F1
#
_entry.id   AF-A0A109FZW1-F1
#
_cell.length_a   1.000
_cell.length_b   1.000
_cell.length_c   1.000
_cell.angle_alpha   90.00
_cell.angle_beta   90.00
_cell.angle_gamma   90.00
#
_symmetry.space_group_name_H-M   'P 1'
#
loop_
_entity.id
_entity.type
_entity.pdbx_description
1 polymer ?
#
loop_
_entity_poly.entity_id
_entity_poly.type
_entity_poly.pdbx_seq_one_letter_code
_entity_poly.pdbx_strand_id
1 'polypeptide(L)'
;MISNDLLQALKDGYKQRIKWVLISQMALFITVAVILVSNFVTKFSFNQLSFIFVLVSISSLLSGVEHVLLKREKWQWIFDFILAAFFIGLSIFLHR
;
A
#
# COMPACT_ATOMS: atom_id res chain seq x y z
N MET A 1 -20.71 -6.70 17.82
CA MET A 1 -20.62 -5.37 18.45
C MET A 1 -19.17 -4.94 18.34
N ILE A 2 -18.80 -4.22 17.28
CA ILE A 2 -17.45 -3.62 17.18
C ILE A 2 -17.38 -2.65 18.37
N SER A 3 -16.49 -2.90 19.35
CA SER A 3 -16.43 -2.06 20.55
C SER A 3 -16.13 -0.63 20.11
N ASN A 4 -16.72 0.35 20.82
CA ASN A 4 -16.49 1.75 20.54
C ASN A 4 -14.99 2.09 20.47
N ASP A 5 -14.14 1.35 21.19
CA ASP A 5 -12.69 1.51 21.20
C ASP A 5 -12.03 1.18 19.85
N LEU A 6 -12.52 0.17 19.11
CA LEU A 6 -12.02 -0.12 17.76
C LEU A 6 -12.38 1.00 16.79
N LEU A 7 -13.60 1.52 16.90
CA LEU A 7 -14.07 2.65 16.11
C LEU A 7 -13.27 3.92 16.43
N GLN A 8 -12.92 4.12 17.70
CA GLN A 8 -12.13 5.27 18.16
C GLN A 8 -10.66 5.15 17.73
N ALA A 9 -10.05 3.97 17.86
CA ALA A 9 -8.69 3.69 17.39
C ALA A 9 -8.55 3.85 15.87
N LEU A 10 -9.55 3.40 15.10
CA LEU A 10 -9.61 3.63 13.65
C LEU A 10 -9.72 5.12 13.34
N LYS A 11 -10.58 5.86 14.06
CA LYS A 11 -10.77 7.30 13.87
C LYS A 11 -9.52 8.10 14.21
N ASP A 12 -8.80 7.75 15.27
CA ASP A 12 -7.57 8.42 15.68
C ASP A 12 -6.40 8.10 14.73
N GLY A 13 -6.31 6.85 14.27
CA GLY A 13 -5.40 6.47 13.19
C GLY A 13 -5.66 7.22 11.89
N TYR A 14 -6.94 7.44 11.54
CA TYR A 14 -7.34 8.21 10.37
C TYR A 14 -7.05 9.71 10.52
N LYS A 15 -7.23 10.25 11.72
CA LYS A 15 -6.98 11.67 12.04
C LYS A 15 -5.49 12.01 11.98
N GLN A 16 -4.63 11.04 12.24
CA GLN A 16 -3.17 11.19 12.12
C GLN A 16 -2.64 11.02 10.69
N ARG A 17 -3.47 10.66 9.70
CA ARG A 17 -3.00 10.50 8.32
C ARG A 17 -2.85 11.83 7.58
N ILE A 18 -1.85 11.90 6.72
CA ILE A 18 -1.66 13.01 5.78
C ILE A 18 -2.66 12.80 4.63
N LYS A 19 -3.62 13.72 4.49
CA LYS A 19 -4.73 13.61 3.52
C LYS A 19 -4.28 13.28 2.09
N TRP A 20 -3.19 13.89 1.62
CA TRP A 20 -2.67 13.61 0.27
C TRP A 20 -2.14 12.18 0.14
N VAL A 21 -1.44 11.65 1.15
CA VAL A 21 -0.94 10.27 1.15
C VAL A 21 -2.11 9.29 1.10
N LEU A 22 -3.13 9.52 1.93
CA LEU A 22 -4.33 8.71 1.95
C LEU A 22 -5.04 8.69 0.59
N ILE A 23 -5.22 9.85 -0.05
CA ILE A 23 -5.84 9.97 -1.37
C ILE A 23 -5.02 9.20 -2.42
N SER A 24 -3.70 9.36 -2.42
CA SER A 24 -2.81 8.63 -3.33
C SER A 24 -2.89 7.11 -3.12
N GLN A 25 -2.90 6.64 -1.88
CA GLN A 25 -3.03 5.21 -1.56
C GLN A 25 -4.40 4.65 -1.97
N MET A 26 -5.49 5.41 -1.78
CA MET A 26 -6.82 5.02 -2.26
C MET A 26 -6.84 4.92 -3.79
N ALA A 27 -6.24 5.86 -4.51
CA ALA A 27 -6.14 5.80 -5.97
C ALA A 27 -5.38 4.56 -6.43
N LEU A 28 -4.21 4.29 -5.82
CA LEU A 28 -3.42 3.08 -6.10
C LEU A 28 -4.21 1.79 -5.82
N PHE A 29 -4.93 1.75 -4.70
CA PHE A 29 -5.77 0.61 -4.33
C PHE A 29 -6.88 0.36 -5.36
N ILE A 30 -7.56 1.42 -5.81
CA ILE A 30 -8.58 1.33 -6.87
C ILE A 30 -7.95 0.80 -8.15
N THR A 31 -6.77 1.28 -8.55
CA THR A 31 -6.07 0.78 -9.74
C THR A 31 -5.76 -0.72 -9.61
N VAL A 32 -5.21 -1.16 -8.48
CA VAL A 32 -4.95 -2.59 -8.23
C VAL A 32 -6.25 -3.40 -8.26
N ALA A 33 -7.32 -2.93 -7.63
CA ALA A 33 -8.62 -3.59 -7.62
C ALA A 33 -9.19 -3.74 -9.04
N VAL A 34 -9.12 -2.70 -9.87
CA VAL A 34 -9.56 -2.74 -11.28
C VAL A 34 -8.76 -3.78 -12.06
N ILE A 35 -7.44 -3.84 -11.88
CA ILE A 35 -6.58 -4.83 -12.54
C ILE A 35 -6.94 -6.24 -12.07
N LEU A 36 -7.15 -6.45 -10.77
CA LEU A 36 -7.53 -7.76 -10.24
C LEU A 36 -8.89 -8.22 -10.76
N VAL A 37 -9.91 -7.35 -10.77
CA VAL A 37 -11.26 -7.69 -11.24
C VAL A 37 -11.27 -7.97 -12.74
N SER A 38 -10.60 -7.13 -13.54
CA SER A 38 -10.50 -7.36 -14.99
C SER A 38 -9.77 -8.67 -15.31
N ASN A 39 -8.70 -8.99 -14.57
CA ASN A 39 -7.96 -10.25 -14.71
C ASN A 39 -8.54 -11.43 -13.91
N PHE A 40 -9.70 -11.26 -13.30
CA PHE A 40 -10.48 -12.41 -12.85
C PHE A 40 -11.27 -13.02 -14.02
N VAL A 41 -11.62 -12.19 -15.01
CA VAL A 41 -12.33 -12.58 -16.23
C VAL A 41 -11.34 -13.01 -17.32
N THR A 42 -10.19 -12.33 -17.43
CA THR A 42 -9.11 -12.68 -18.38
C THR A 42 -7.98 -13.42 -17.68
N LYS A 43 -7.28 -14.35 -18.35
CA LYS A 43 -6.16 -15.09 -17.73
C LYS A 43 -5.11 -14.13 -17.17
N PHE A 44 -4.77 -14.32 -15.90
CA PHE A 44 -3.81 -13.50 -15.16
C PHE A 44 -2.39 -13.67 -15.73
N SER A 45 -1.72 -12.56 -16.05
CA SER A 45 -0.36 -12.58 -16.62
C SER A 45 0.71 -12.14 -15.61
N PHE A 46 1.94 -12.64 -15.78
CA PHE A 46 3.08 -12.25 -14.95
C PHE A 46 3.41 -10.75 -15.06
N ASN A 47 3.21 -10.13 -16.23
CA ASN A 47 3.39 -8.69 -16.40
C ASN A 47 2.40 -7.87 -15.57
N GLN A 48 1.14 -8.31 -15.46
CA GLN A 48 0.14 -7.63 -14.62
C GLN A 48 0.45 -7.83 -13.14
N LEU A 49 0.91 -9.02 -12.74
CA LEU A 49 1.36 -9.29 -11.38
C LEU A 49 2.54 -8.38 -11.00
N SER A 50 3.53 -8.27 -11.89
CA SER A 50 4.67 -7.39 -11.72
C SER A 50 4.23 -5.94 -11.55
N PHE A 51 3.29 -5.47 -12.38
CA PHE A 51 2.74 -4.12 -12.27
C PHE A 51 2.00 -3.88 -10.96
N ILE A 52 1.21 -4.86 -10.47
CA ILE A 52 0.57 -4.79 -9.15
C ILE A 52 1.62 -4.63 -8.05
N PHE A 53 2.71 -5.38 -8.10
CA PHE A 53 3.79 -5.25 -7.11
C PHE A 53 4.47 -3.88 -7.14
N VAL A 54 4.63 -3.25 -8.31
CA VAL A 54 5.09 -1.85 -8.39
C VAL A 54 4.12 -0.92 -7.67
N LEU A 55 2.81 -1.04 -7.93
CA LEU A 55 1.80 -0.19 -7.28
C LEU A 55 1.77 -0.37 -5.76
N VAL A 56 1.87 -1.61 -5.29
CA VAL A 56 1.94 -1.93 -3.85
C VAL A 56 3.22 -1.37 -3.23
N SER A 57 4.36 -1.46 -3.93
CA SER A 57 5.60 -0.85 -3.46
C SER A 57 5.49 0.66 -3.33
N ILE A 58 4.91 1.35 -4.32
CA ILE A 58 4.72 2.81 -4.25
C ILE A 58 3.82 3.17 -3.07
N SER A 59 2.76 2.41 -2.85
CA SER A 59 1.86 2.59 -1.70
C SER A 59 2.59 2.43 -0.35
N SER A 60 3.49 1.46 -0.26
CA SER A 60 4.30 1.21 0.92
C SER A 60 5.37 2.31 1.14
N LEU A 61 6.02 2.80 0.09
CA LEU A 61 6.91 3.97 0.17
C LEU A 61 6.17 5.20 0.70
N LEU A 62 4.96 5.46 0.19
CA LEU A 62 4.09 6.54 0.66
C LEU A 62 3.77 6.40 2.16
N SER A 63 3.51 5.17 2.64
CA SER A 63 3.32 4.87 4.08
C SER A 63 4.58 5.15 4.89
N GLY A 64 5.74 4.70 4.42
CA GLY A 64 7.02 4.94 5.09
C GLY A 64 7.33 6.43 5.20
N VAL A 65 7.12 7.20 4.13
CA VAL A 65 7.28 8.66 4.12
C VAL A 65 6.29 9.33 5.07
N GLU A 66 5.02 8.91 5.07
CA GLU A 66 4.01 9.40 6.03
C GLU A 66 4.44 9.16 7.47
N HIS A 67 4.89 7.95 7.79
CA HIS A 67 5.37 7.60 9.13
C HIS A 67 6.61 8.40 9.55
N VAL A 68 7.53 8.70 8.62
CA VAL A 68 8.66 9.61 8.89
C VAL A 68 8.17 11.03 9.19
N LEU A 69 7.26 11.57 8.39
CA LEU A 69 6.72 12.93 8.54
C LEU A 69 5.93 13.09 9.84
N LEU A 70 5.18 12.07 10.23
CA LEU A 70 4.43 12.02 11.49
C LEU A 70 5.29 11.70 12.70
N LYS A 71 6.62 11.53 12.53
CA LYS A 71 7.57 11.17 13.59
C LYS A 71 7.13 9.91 14.36
N ARG A 72 6.57 8.94 13.65
CA ARG A 72 6.24 7.63 14.22
C ARG A 72 7.50 6.84 14.55
N GLU A 73 7.31 5.73 15.25
CA GLU A 73 8.42 4.87 15.67
C GLU A 73 9.28 4.42 14.49
N LYS A 74 10.61 4.36 14.71
CA LYS A 74 11.59 4.03 13.67
C LYS A 74 11.30 2.71 12.97
N TRP A 75 10.88 1.71 13.75
CA TRP A 75 10.55 0.39 13.23
C TRP A 75 9.41 0.40 12.21
N GLN A 76 8.43 1.30 12.35
CA GLN A 76 7.26 1.35 11.45
C GLN A 76 7.64 1.79 10.04
N TRP A 77 8.38 2.89 9.89
CA TRP A 77 8.79 3.35 8.57
C TRP A 77 9.93 2.52 7.97
N ILE A 78 10.80 1.93 8.79
CA ILE A 78 11.82 0.99 8.30
C ILE A 78 11.14 -0.25 7.69
N PHE A 79 10.12 -0.79 8.37
CA PHE A 79 9.36 -1.92 7.86
C PHE A 79 8.69 -1.59 6.52
N ASP A 80 8.06 -0.42 6.41
CA ASP A 80 7.46 0.04 5.15
C ASP A 80 8.50 0.15 4.02
N PHE A 81 9.71 0.68 4.28
CA PHE A 81 10.74 0.74 3.25
C PHE A 81 11.28 -0.63 2.83
N ILE A 82 11.43 -1.56 3.78
CA ILE A 82 11.82 -2.95 3.48
C ILE A 82 10.73 -3.61 2.62
N LEU A 83 9.46 -3.42 2.97
CA LEU A 83 8.33 -3.97 2.24
C LEU A 83 8.27 -3.44 0.80
N ALA A 84 8.48 -2.13 0.62
CA ALA A 84 8.61 -1.52 -0.70
C ALA A 84 9.74 -2.14 -1.53
N ALA A 85 10.95 -2.23 -0.95
CA ALA A 85 12.10 -2.83 -1.63
C ALA A 85 11.84 -4.30 -2.02
N PHE A 86 11.19 -5.05 -1.15
CA PHE A 86 10.79 -6.44 -1.41
C PHE A 86 9.85 -6.56 -2.61
N PHE A 87 8.79 -5.73 -2.67
CA PHE A 87 7.85 -5.76 -3.79
C PHE A 87 8.47 -5.29 -5.11
N ILE A 88 9.37 -4.30 -5.09
CA ILE A 88 10.17 -3.94 -6.28
C ILE A 88 11.02 -5.13 -6.74
N GLY A 89 11.70 -5.80 -5.82
CA GLY A 89 12.49 -7.00 -6.13
C GLY A 89 11.64 -8.09 -6.79
N LEU A 90 10.46 -8.36 -6.26
CA LEU A 90 9.51 -9.31 -6.86
C LEU A 90 9.02 -8.87 -8.23
N SER A 91 8.72 -7.58 -8.41
CA SER A 91 8.31 -7.03 -9.70
C SER A 91 9.38 -7.23 -10.77
N ILE A 92 10.64 -6.91 -10.45
CA ILE A 92 11.77 -7.08 -11.37
C ILE A 92 11.98 -8.56 -11.69
N PHE A 93 11.89 -9.43 -10.69
CA PHE A 93 12.05 -10.87 -10.88
C PHE A 93 10.97 -11.45 -11.82
N LEU A 94 9.72 -11.04 -11.66
CA LEU A 94 8.60 -11.53 -12.47
C LEU A 94 8.50 -10.92 -13.87
N HIS A 95 9.17 -9.78 -14.10
CA HIS A 95 9.18 -9.14 -15.41
C HIS A 95 10.25 -9.73 -16.35
N ARG A 96 11.21 -10.48 -15.79
CA ARG A 96 12.20 -11.25 -16.56
C ARG A 96 11.60 -12.55 -17.09
#